data_AF-A0A373VGA6-F1
#
_entry.id   AF-A0A373VGA6-F1
#
_cell.length_a   1.000
_cell.length_b   1.000
_cell.length_c   1.000
_cell.angle_alpha   90.00
_cell.angle_beta   90.00
_cell.angle_gamma   90.00
#
_symmetry.space_group_name_H-M   'P 1'
#
loop_
_entity.id
_entity.type
_entity.pdbx_description
1 polymer ?
#
loop_
_entity_poly.entity_id
_entity_poly.type
_entity_poly.pdbx_seq_one_letter_code
_entity_poly.pdbx_strand_id
1 'polypeptide(L)'
;MYYKDDFYKEFRTEKELCEYLEEIDSRAEWIRVTSKKLKVAAAGEETCTEVPGISLEALEKDTLSHSRLVLILPERICYIGNSAIKSLKGRARIDGKALADVDKKTLAEILNKCLKVARGRALIRFCEGKIRAVLSGDEKDYAIISMPDMYMVTSAYIHGDYEKATFLNGYADHYSVTASWQLEDTKLTDVYKELMQNYGRKTDKDIKAVVRITTSDVGVSGANIFYSLQEPTRNVILGNALKVTHKNCKGMEDFTENIESIFDYYREVLKGVMRLCDIWIEHPANAMAGIMKQAGFGKKLLAETVEQFKATTGDEPCSAYEIYCGICESITIARQEKTNERGLLALEEKIAGCVSKRWHEYDIPGTVKY
;
A
#
# COMPACT_ATOMS: atom_id res chain seq x y z
N MET A 1 -10.70 21.26 -4.06
CA MET A 1 -9.36 21.02 -3.51
C MET A 1 -9.45 20.16 -2.26
N TYR A 2 -8.58 19.17 -2.17
CA TYR A 2 -8.59 18.03 -1.26
C TYR A 2 -7.57 18.22 -0.12
N TYR A 3 -7.49 19.42 0.47
CA TYR A 3 -6.36 19.81 1.32
C TYR A 3 -6.31 19.15 2.72
N LYS A 4 -7.44 18.65 3.23
CA LYS A 4 -7.52 18.12 4.60
C LYS A 4 -6.65 16.88 4.77
N ASP A 5 -5.90 16.79 5.87
CA ASP A 5 -4.98 15.66 6.10
C ASP A 5 -5.69 14.31 6.32
N ASP A 6 -6.97 14.32 6.68
CA ASP A 6 -7.84 13.14 6.81
C ASP A 6 -8.61 12.78 5.53
N PHE A 7 -8.33 13.49 4.42
CA PHE A 7 -8.99 13.26 3.14
C PHE A 7 -8.81 11.82 2.64
N TYR A 8 -9.90 11.26 2.17
CA TYR A 8 -9.94 10.11 1.28
C TYR A 8 -11.10 10.27 0.30
N LYS A 9 -11.01 9.57 -0.83
CA LYS A 9 -12.08 9.47 -1.83
C LYS A 9 -12.12 8.06 -2.40
N GLU A 10 -13.32 7.53 -2.56
CA GLU A 10 -13.60 6.30 -3.27
C GLU A 10 -14.18 6.61 -4.64
N PHE A 11 -13.89 5.75 -5.61
CA PHE A 11 -14.29 5.90 -7.01
C PHE A 11 -15.04 4.66 -7.44
N ARG A 12 -16.18 4.86 -8.11
CA ARG A 12 -17.01 3.75 -8.61
C ARG A 12 -16.78 3.47 -10.07
N THR A 13 -16.19 4.42 -10.79
CA THR A 13 -15.85 4.27 -12.20
C THR A 13 -14.40 4.63 -12.43
N GLU A 14 -13.81 3.99 -13.43
CA GLU A 14 -12.43 4.25 -13.87
C GLU A 14 -12.27 5.70 -14.34
N LYS A 15 -13.27 6.23 -15.04
CA LYS A 15 -13.30 7.61 -15.50
C LYS A 15 -13.18 8.62 -14.34
N GLU A 16 -13.96 8.46 -13.27
CA GLU A 16 -13.89 9.36 -12.11
C GLU A 16 -12.51 9.35 -11.45
N LEU A 17 -11.84 8.20 -11.42
CA LEU A 17 -10.49 8.09 -10.89
C LEU A 17 -9.48 8.81 -11.78
N CYS A 18 -9.51 8.56 -13.10
CA CYS A 18 -8.60 9.20 -14.04
C CYS A 18 -8.76 10.73 -14.03
N GLU A 19 -9.99 11.24 -14.09
CA GLU A 19 -10.28 12.68 -14.00
C GLU A 19 -9.73 13.28 -12.70
N TYR A 20 -9.90 12.59 -11.57
CA TYR A 20 -9.33 13.03 -10.29
C TYR A 20 -7.79 13.06 -10.32
N LEU A 21 -7.15 12.04 -10.89
CA LEU A 21 -5.70 11.97 -10.98
C LEU A 21 -5.11 13.10 -11.82
N GLU A 22 -5.68 13.36 -12.99
CA GLU A 22 -5.30 14.49 -13.84
C GLU A 22 -5.49 15.82 -13.11
N GLU A 23 -6.61 15.96 -12.39
CA GLU A 23 -6.93 17.16 -11.62
C GLU A 23 -5.88 17.45 -10.54
N ILE A 24 -5.47 16.45 -9.74
CA ILE A 24 -4.47 16.64 -8.68
C ILE A 24 -3.06 16.80 -9.21
N ASP A 25 -2.71 16.15 -10.32
CA ASP A 25 -1.38 16.23 -10.92
C ASP A 25 -1.18 17.59 -11.59
N SER A 26 -2.21 18.15 -12.23
CA SER A 26 -2.15 19.50 -12.83
C SER A 26 -1.89 20.62 -11.80
N ARG A 27 -2.23 20.39 -10.52
CA ARG A 27 -1.98 21.32 -9.40
C ARG A 27 -0.75 20.93 -8.57
N ALA A 28 -0.07 19.85 -8.93
CA ALA A 28 1.09 19.37 -8.25
C ALA A 28 2.33 20.20 -8.58
N GLU A 29 3.23 20.33 -7.60
CA GLU A 29 4.55 20.86 -7.85
C GLU A 29 5.64 19.98 -7.22
N TRP A 30 6.72 19.84 -7.97
CA TRP A 30 7.95 19.16 -7.54
C TRP A 30 9.08 20.17 -7.42
N ILE A 31 9.61 20.34 -6.21
CA ILE A 31 10.64 21.35 -5.93
C ILE A 31 11.92 20.68 -5.45
N ARG A 32 13.05 20.99 -6.10
CA ARG A 32 14.37 20.50 -5.69
C ARG A 32 15.17 21.55 -4.93
N VAL A 33 15.32 21.37 -3.63
CA VAL A 33 16.06 22.29 -2.75
C VAL A 33 17.25 21.56 -2.10
N THR A 34 18.38 22.24 -1.93
CA THR A 34 19.49 21.70 -1.10
C THR A 34 18.99 21.42 0.31
N SER A 35 19.19 20.21 0.84
CA SER A 35 18.58 19.82 2.13
C SER A 35 18.95 20.75 3.29
N LYS A 36 20.18 21.29 3.29
CA LYS A 36 20.67 22.23 4.31
C LYS A 36 19.98 23.61 4.29
N LYS A 37 19.31 23.95 3.19
CA LYS A 37 18.56 25.20 3.05
C LYS A 37 17.12 25.09 3.57
N LEU A 38 16.66 23.88 3.88
CA LEU A 38 15.34 23.67 4.47
C LEU A 38 15.34 24.13 5.93
N LYS A 39 14.29 24.84 6.32
CA LYS A 39 14.00 25.16 7.72
C LYS A 39 12.57 24.75 8.05
N VAL A 40 12.38 24.32 9.28
CA VAL A 40 11.10 23.90 9.84
C VAL A 40 10.76 24.82 11.01
N ALA A 41 9.50 25.21 11.14
CA ALA A 41 8.99 25.94 12.30
C ALA A 41 7.65 25.35 12.76
N ALA A 42 7.20 25.71 13.96
CA ALA A 42 5.86 25.35 14.40
C ALA A 42 4.82 26.17 13.62
N ALA A 43 3.68 25.56 13.29
CA ALA A 43 2.58 26.30 12.69
C ALA A 43 2.07 27.39 13.65
N GLY A 44 1.73 28.56 13.12
CA GLY A 44 1.34 29.75 13.88
C GLY A 44 2.50 30.70 14.24
N GLU A 45 3.76 30.29 14.04
CA GLU A 45 4.92 31.19 14.22
C GLU A 45 5.25 32.01 12.97
N GLU A 46 4.82 31.55 11.79
CA GLU A 46 5.16 32.14 10.48
C GLU A 46 3.90 32.29 9.62
N THR A 47 3.84 33.35 8.81
CA THR A 47 2.79 33.53 7.82
C THR A 47 3.09 32.70 6.57
N CYS A 48 2.24 31.72 6.28
CA CYS A 48 2.38 30.90 5.07
C CYS A 48 2.01 31.70 3.81
N THR A 49 2.65 31.33 2.69
CA THR A 49 2.38 31.89 1.37
C THR A 49 0.98 31.48 0.90
N GLU A 50 0.23 32.43 0.31
CA GLU A 50 -1.11 32.18 -0.21
C GLU A 50 -1.13 31.09 -1.29
N VAL A 51 -2.18 30.27 -1.26
CA VAL A 51 -2.43 29.21 -2.25
C VAL A 51 -3.70 29.57 -3.01
N PRO A 52 -3.64 29.79 -4.34
CA PRO A 52 -4.83 30.11 -5.12
C PRO A 52 -5.94 29.08 -4.91
N GLY A 53 -7.16 29.57 -4.64
CA GLY A 53 -8.34 28.73 -4.48
C GLY A 53 -8.47 27.96 -3.14
N ILE A 54 -7.60 28.22 -2.15
CA ILE A 54 -7.76 27.71 -0.78
C ILE A 54 -7.58 28.84 0.23
N SER A 55 -8.46 28.91 1.24
CA SER A 55 -8.27 29.82 2.37
C SER A 55 -7.04 29.43 3.21
N LEU A 56 -6.17 30.40 3.50
CA LEU A 56 -5.04 30.22 4.41
C LEU A 56 -5.51 29.82 5.82
N GLU A 57 -6.60 30.39 6.31
CA GLU A 57 -7.19 30.05 7.62
C GLU A 57 -7.63 28.58 7.65
N ALA A 58 -8.21 28.09 6.55
CA ALA A 58 -8.64 26.71 6.45
C ALA A 58 -7.45 25.72 6.45
N LEU A 59 -6.36 26.07 5.74
CA LEU A 59 -5.11 25.30 5.75
C LEU A 59 -4.44 25.32 7.12
N GLU A 60 -4.42 26.48 7.78
CA GLU A 60 -3.85 26.65 9.12
C GLU A 60 -4.58 25.79 10.13
N LYS A 61 -5.90 25.91 10.20
CA LYS A 61 -6.75 25.14 11.10
C LYS A 61 -6.53 23.64 10.94
N ASP A 62 -6.53 23.15 9.70
CA ASP A 62 -6.28 21.73 9.43
C ASP A 62 -4.85 21.32 9.83
N THR A 63 -3.85 22.16 9.60
CA THR A 63 -2.46 21.88 10.00
C THR A 63 -2.28 21.86 11.52
N LEU A 64 -2.95 22.76 12.25
CA LEU A 64 -2.92 22.81 13.71
C LEU A 64 -3.56 21.57 14.36
N SER A 65 -4.56 20.98 13.69
CA SER A 65 -5.16 19.70 14.10
C SER A 65 -4.29 18.47 13.78
N HIS A 66 -3.25 18.61 12.96
CA HIS A 66 -2.45 17.49 12.46
C HIS A 66 -0.94 17.71 12.67
N SER A 67 -0.21 18.05 11.61
CA SER A 67 1.26 18.06 11.61
C SER A 67 1.83 19.12 12.56
N ARG A 68 1.15 20.28 12.66
CA ARG A 68 1.55 21.49 13.39
C ARG A 68 2.90 22.06 12.98
N LEU A 69 3.32 21.83 11.74
CA LEU A 69 4.62 22.29 11.22
C LEU A 69 4.46 23.04 9.90
N VAL A 70 5.39 23.95 9.66
CA VAL A 70 5.59 24.64 8.38
C VAL A 70 6.99 24.37 7.85
N LEU A 71 7.13 24.33 6.53
CA LEU A 71 8.41 24.24 5.84
C LEU A 71 8.71 25.59 5.20
N ILE A 72 9.81 26.19 5.62
CA ILE A 72 10.31 27.45 5.08
C ILE A 72 11.29 27.09 3.95
N LEU A 73 10.88 27.41 2.74
CA LEU A 73 11.67 27.32 1.52
C LEU A 73 12.24 28.70 1.18
N PRO A 74 13.25 28.79 0.29
CA PRO A 74 13.84 30.08 -0.08
C PRO A 74 12.84 31.13 -0.58
N GLU A 75 11.77 30.69 -1.25
CA GLU A 75 10.81 31.57 -1.94
C GLU A 75 9.38 31.51 -1.36
N ARG A 76 9.11 30.58 -0.44
CA ARG A 76 7.77 30.43 0.15
C ARG A 76 7.77 29.67 1.48
N ILE A 77 6.74 29.90 2.26
CA ILE A 77 6.48 29.17 3.50
C ILE A 77 5.22 28.34 3.29
N CYS A 78 5.31 27.04 3.51
CA CYS A 78 4.21 26.12 3.25
C CYS A 78 3.85 25.32 4.50
N TYR A 79 2.55 25.13 4.72
CA TYR A 79 2.08 24.15 5.69
C TYR A 79 2.53 22.73 5.32
N ILE A 80 2.91 21.95 6.32
CA ILE A 80 3.29 20.54 6.14
C ILE A 80 2.06 19.67 6.37
N GLY A 81 1.73 18.81 5.41
CA GLY A 81 0.71 17.78 5.60
C GLY A 81 1.26 16.61 6.42
N ASN A 82 0.39 15.87 7.10
CA ASN A 82 0.80 14.73 7.93
C ASN A 82 1.57 13.66 7.13
N SER A 83 1.24 13.51 5.83
CA SER A 83 1.93 12.58 4.92
C SER A 83 3.43 12.87 4.73
N ALA A 84 3.86 14.13 4.89
CA ALA A 84 5.26 14.52 4.73
C ALA A 84 6.13 14.26 5.96
N ILE A 85 5.55 14.02 7.14
CA ILE A 85 6.30 13.96 8.40
C ILE A 85 7.35 12.84 8.37
N LYS A 86 6.98 11.66 7.87
CA LYS A 86 7.90 10.52 7.80
C LYS A 86 9.06 10.80 6.85
N SER A 87 8.78 11.33 5.66
CA SER A 87 9.81 11.63 4.66
C SER A 87 10.72 12.77 5.10
N LEU A 88 10.19 13.82 5.75
CA LEU A 88 10.98 14.89 6.36
C LEU A 88 11.96 14.39 7.44
N LYS A 89 11.49 13.54 8.36
CA LYS A 89 12.36 12.89 9.35
C LYS A 89 13.45 12.05 8.68
N GLY A 90 13.08 11.28 7.65
CA GLY A 90 14.02 10.53 6.82
C GLY A 90 15.07 11.43 6.16
N ARG A 91 14.67 12.59 5.65
CA ARG A 91 15.58 13.58 5.06
C ARG A 91 16.56 14.16 6.08
N ALA A 92 16.09 14.39 7.30
CA ALA A 92 16.89 14.79 8.45
C ALA A 92 17.70 13.63 9.07
N ARG A 93 17.50 12.39 8.62
CA ARG A 93 18.14 11.17 9.14
C ARG A 93 17.88 10.93 10.64
N ILE A 94 16.67 11.22 11.09
CA ILE A 94 16.22 10.95 12.45
C ILE A 94 15.02 10.00 12.43
N ASP A 95 14.95 9.15 13.44
CA ASP A 95 13.76 8.34 13.72
C ASP A 95 13.69 8.05 15.23
N GLY A 96 12.56 7.55 15.69
CA GLY A 96 12.33 7.18 17.09
C GLY A 96 10.98 7.62 17.62
N LYS A 97 10.42 6.83 18.53
CA LYS A 97 9.08 7.07 19.12
C LYS A 97 9.01 8.37 19.93
N ALA A 98 10.07 8.69 20.68
CA ALA A 98 10.14 9.90 21.49
C ALA A 98 9.95 11.21 20.69
N LEU A 99 10.26 11.21 19.39
CA LEU A 99 10.04 12.37 18.52
C LEU A 99 8.56 12.73 18.35
N ALA A 100 7.65 11.79 18.62
CA ALA A 100 6.21 12.05 18.61
C ALA A 100 5.71 12.72 19.90
N ASP A 101 6.45 12.57 21.00
CA ASP A 101 6.05 13.02 22.35
C ASP A 101 6.58 14.42 22.69
N VAL A 102 7.60 14.89 21.98
CA VAL A 102 8.12 16.27 22.14
C VAL A 102 7.14 17.28 21.54
N ASP A 103 7.15 18.49 22.11
CA ASP A 103 6.39 19.60 21.52
C ASP A 103 6.92 20.00 20.13
N LYS A 104 6.10 20.70 19.36
CA LYS A 104 6.36 20.96 17.95
C LYS A 104 7.48 21.96 17.72
N LYS A 105 7.72 22.86 18.67
CA LYS A 105 8.85 23.79 18.62
C LYS A 105 10.16 23.04 18.83
N THR A 106 10.21 22.18 19.85
CA THR A 106 11.36 21.29 20.10
C THR A 106 11.60 20.36 18.90
N LEU A 107 10.56 19.77 18.31
CA LEU A 107 10.70 18.94 17.11
C LEU A 107 11.29 19.73 15.93
N ALA A 108 10.79 20.95 15.67
CA ALA A 108 11.31 21.82 14.63
C ALA A 108 12.80 22.17 14.85
N GLU A 109 13.20 22.46 16.09
CA GLU A 109 14.60 22.69 16.44
C GLU A 109 15.49 21.47 16.18
N ILE A 110 15.05 20.27 16.57
CA ILE A 110 15.76 19.01 16.31
C ILE A 110 15.92 18.82 14.79
N LEU A 111 14.82 18.95 14.03
CA LEU A 111 14.82 18.83 12.58
C LEU A 111 15.80 19.81 11.94
N ASN A 112 15.79 21.08 12.36
CA ASN A 112 16.68 22.11 11.86
C ASN A 112 18.16 21.81 12.14
N LYS A 113 18.50 21.33 13.34
CA LYS A 113 19.87 20.92 13.68
C LYS A 113 20.34 19.77 12.77
N CYS A 114 19.48 18.78 12.52
CA CYS A 114 19.79 17.63 11.69
C CYS A 114 19.84 17.97 10.18
N LEU A 115 18.96 18.85 9.69
CA LEU A 115 18.96 19.30 8.29
C LEU A 115 20.23 20.07 7.92
N LYS A 116 20.82 20.84 8.86
CA LYS A 116 22.11 21.54 8.66
C LYS A 116 23.26 20.59 8.29
N VAL A 117 23.23 19.35 8.78
CA VAL A 117 24.26 18.33 8.49
C VAL A 117 23.83 17.35 7.40
N ALA A 118 22.59 17.43 6.91
CA ALA A 118 22.11 16.60 5.81
C ALA A 118 22.90 16.86 4.52
N ARG A 119 23.13 15.81 3.74
CA ARG A 119 23.78 15.86 2.42
C ARG A 119 22.75 15.64 1.31
N GLY A 120 23.08 16.12 0.11
CA GLY A 120 22.25 15.97 -1.08
C GLY A 120 21.13 17.00 -1.18
N ARG A 121 20.23 16.75 -2.13
CA ARG A 121 19.03 17.56 -2.34
C ARG A 121 17.81 16.87 -1.73
N ALA A 122 16.82 17.67 -1.37
CA ALA A 122 15.47 17.23 -1.09
C ALA A 122 14.62 17.44 -2.33
N LEU A 123 13.76 16.47 -2.62
CA LEU A 123 12.68 16.58 -3.60
C LEU A 123 11.37 16.71 -2.84
N ILE A 124 10.73 17.85 -2.99
CA ILE A 124 9.54 18.23 -2.24
C ILE A 124 8.33 18.08 -3.14
N ARG A 125 7.32 17.37 -2.64
CA ARG A 125 6.01 17.29 -3.27
C ARG A 125 5.09 18.30 -2.59
N PHE A 126 4.67 19.33 -3.31
CA PHE A 126 3.62 20.24 -2.88
C PHE A 126 2.33 19.92 -3.64
N CYS A 127 1.25 19.65 -2.92
CA CYS A 127 -0.05 19.28 -3.47
C CYS A 127 -1.18 19.79 -2.59
N GLU A 128 -2.28 20.25 -3.20
CA GLU A 128 -3.50 20.62 -2.50
C GLU A 128 -3.21 21.58 -1.32
N GLY A 129 -2.32 22.55 -1.57
CA GLY A 129 -1.95 23.62 -0.62
C GLY A 129 -0.96 23.24 0.50
N LYS A 130 -0.45 22.01 0.54
CA LYS A 130 0.50 21.55 1.58
C LYS A 130 1.69 20.80 1.01
N ILE A 131 2.76 20.75 1.80
CA ILE A 131 3.87 19.82 1.56
C ILE A 131 3.40 18.40 1.89
N ARG A 132 3.36 17.52 0.89
CA ARG A 132 2.95 16.12 1.02
C ARG A 132 4.12 15.16 1.15
N ALA A 133 5.31 15.55 0.69
CA ALA A 133 6.52 14.76 0.91
C ALA A 133 7.80 15.59 0.87
N VAL A 134 8.84 15.10 1.55
CA VAL A 134 10.22 15.60 1.50
C VAL A 134 11.16 14.41 1.25
N LEU A 135 11.28 14.03 -0.02
CA LEU A 135 12.00 12.86 -0.50
C LEU A 135 13.47 13.20 -0.81
N SER A 136 14.26 12.19 -1.18
CA SER A 136 15.61 12.45 -1.68
C SER A 136 15.53 12.99 -3.12
N GLY A 137 16.26 14.07 -3.39
CA GLY A 137 16.21 14.80 -4.65
C GLY A 137 17.50 14.75 -5.45
N ASP A 138 18.35 13.77 -5.19
CA ASP A 138 19.47 13.45 -6.07
C ASP A 138 18.92 12.63 -7.26
N GLU A 139 19.46 12.80 -8.47
CA GLU A 139 18.87 12.28 -9.73
C GLU A 139 18.65 10.75 -9.75
N LYS A 140 19.43 10.00 -8.96
CA LYS A 140 19.34 8.54 -8.89
C LYS A 140 18.46 8.03 -7.74
N ASP A 141 17.98 8.91 -6.87
CA ASP A 141 17.39 8.48 -5.61
C ASP A 141 15.88 8.27 -5.67
N TYR A 142 15.09 9.28 -6.05
CA TYR A 142 13.64 9.17 -6.19
C TYR A 142 13.22 9.47 -7.63
N ALA A 143 12.53 8.52 -8.24
CA ALA A 143 11.98 8.64 -9.58
C ALA A 143 10.50 9.01 -9.51
N ILE A 144 10.17 10.19 -10.03
CA ILE A 144 8.77 10.64 -10.16
C ILE A 144 8.15 9.84 -11.31
N ILE A 145 7.04 9.17 -11.02
CA ILE A 145 6.23 8.50 -12.03
C ILE A 145 4.85 9.16 -11.97
N SER A 146 4.38 9.64 -13.12
CA SER A 146 3.05 10.25 -13.25
C SER A 146 1.98 9.21 -12.92
N MET A 147 1.17 9.49 -11.88
CA MET A 147 0.05 8.62 -11.53
C MET A 147 -1.00 8.58 -12.64
N PRO A 148 -1.43 9.71 -13.26
CA PRO A 148 -2.35 9.67 -14.39
C PRO A 148 -1.87 8.75 -15.51
N ASP A 149 -0.61 8.90 -15.92
CA ASP A 149 -0.05 8.09 -17.02
C ASP A 149 0.04 6.61 -16.65
N MET A 150 0.40 6.29 -15.40
CA MET A 150 0.49 4.92 -14.90
C MET A 150 -0.87 4.21 -14.94
N TYR A 151 -1.93 4.91 -14.49
CA TYR A 151 -3.30 4.38 -14.54
C TYR A 151 -3.82 4.31 -15.97
N MET A 152 -3.45 5.25 -16.85
CA MET A 152 -3.78 5.20 -18.27
C MET A 152 -3.14 4.00 -18.98
N VAL A 153 -1.84 3.76 -18.77
CA VAL A 153 -1.11 2.58 -19.30
C VAL A 153 -1.74 1.29 -18.78
N THR A 154 -2.05 1.24 -17.48
CA THR A 154 -2.75 0.09 -16.88
C THR A 154 -4.08 -0.15 -17.56
N SER A 155 -4.90 0.90 -17.72
CA SER A 155 -6.21 0.82 -18.35
C SER A 155 -6.12 0.30 -19.79
N ALA A 156 -5.20 0.85 -20.58
CA ALA A 156 -4.97 0.44 -21.96
C ALA A 156 -4.55 -1.04 -22.06
N TYR A 157 -3.67 -1.50 -21.16
CA TYR A 157 -3.26 -2.90 -21.10
C TYR A 157 -4.45 -3.81 -20.72
N ILE A 158 -5.14 -3.47 -19.62
CA ILE A 158 -6.24 -4.29 -19.09
C ILE A 158 -7.39 -4.42 -20.09
N HIS A 159 -7.73 -3.36 -20.82
CA HIS A 159 -8.80 -3.41 -21.82
C HIS A 159 -8.33 -3.90 -23.20
N GLY A 160 -7.02 -3.99 -23.44
CA GLY A 160 -6.44 -4.47 -24.69
C GLY A 160 -6.20 -5.98 -24.73
N ASP A 161 -5.69 -6.54 -23.63
CA ASP A 161 -5.20 -7.93 -23.58
C ASP A 161 -6.21 -8.95 -23.05
N TYR A 162 -7.28 -8.47 -22.39
CA TYR A 162 -8.32 -9.31 -21.80
C TYR A 162 -9.65 -9.16 -22.53
N GLU A 163 -10.39 -10.28 -22.66
CA GLU A 163 -11.68 -10.31 -23.37
C GLU A 163 -12.69 -9.33 -22.76
N LYS A 164 -12.71 -9.24 -21.42
CA LYS A 164 -13.48 -8.25 -20.69
C LYS A 164 -12.84 -7.94 -19.35
N ALA A 165 -12.75 -6.64 -19.05
CA ALA A 165 -12.35 -6.14 -17.76
C ALA A 165 -13.42 -5.22 -17.18
N THR A 166 -13.71 -5.36 -15.90
CA THR A 166 -14.69 -4.53 -15.18
C THR A 166 -13.98 -3.79 -14.05
N PHE A 167 -14.04 -2.47 -14.07
CA PHE A 167 -13.57 -1.66 -12.94
C PHE A 167 -14.40 -1.96 -11.69
N LEU A 168 -13.74 -2.37 -10.60
CA LEU A 168 -14.40 -2.69 -9.34
C LEU A 168 -14.50 -1.48 -8.43
N ASN A 169 -13.38 -0.82 -8.18
CA ASN A 169 -13.29 0.37 -7.34
C ASN A 169 -11.95 1.08 -7.51
N GLY A 170 -11.93 2.34 -7.09
CA GLY A 170 -10.71 3.09 -6.81
C GLY A 170 -10.75 3.71 -5.42
N TYR A 171 -9.57 4.01 -4.88
CA TYR A 171 -9.38 4.70 -3.61
C TYR A 171 -8.19 5.65 -3.71
N ALA A 172 -8.32 6.85 -3.15
CA ALA A 172 -7.20 7.78 -3.01
C ALA A 172 -7.21 8.46 -1.64
N ASP A 173 -6.04 8.56 -1.01
CA ASP A 173 -5.75 9.45 0.11
C ASP A 173 -4.45 10.22 -0.14
N HIS A 174 -3.98 11.02 0.83
CA HIS A 174 -2.70 11.75 0.72
C HIS A 174 -1.45 10.86 0.73
N TYR A 175 -1.60 9.55 0.83
CA TYR A 175 -0.51 8.59 0.92
C TYR A 175 -0.41 7.73 -0.33
N SER A 176 -1.55 7.31 -0.88
CA SER A 176 -1.60 6.32 -1.94
C SER A 176 -2.86 6.44 -2.78
N VAL A 177 -2.75 5.95 -4.01
CA VAL A 177 -3.88 5.67 -4.89
C VAL A 177 -3.91 4.18 -5.17
N THR A 178 -5.11 3.62 -5.21
CA THR A 178 -5.36 2.22 -5.55
C THR A 178 -6.52 2.11 -6.53
N ALA A 179 -6.46 1.17 -7.46
CA ALA A 179 -7.62 0.77 -8.24
C ALA A 179 -7.59 -0.71 -8.57
N SER A 180 -8.78 -1.28 -8.70
CA SER A 180 -8.96 -2.72 -8.92
C SER A 180 -9.87 -2.99 -10.11
N TRP A 181 -9.51 -3.99 -10.91
CA TRP A 181 -10.28 -4.47 -12.04
C TRP A 181 -10.50 -5.98 -11.88
N GLN A 182 -11.74 -6.41 -12.10
CA GLN A 182 -12.05 -7.82 -12.31
C GLN A 182 -11.77 -8.16 -13.76
N LEU A 183 -10.98 -9.21 -13.97
CA LEU A 183 -10.69 -9.74 -15.29
C LEU A 183 -11.60 -10.96 -15.54
N GLU A 184 -12.40 -10.87 -16.58
CA GLU A 184 -13.13 -12.01 -17.13
C GLU A 184 -12.22 -12.67 -18.18
N ASP A 185 -11.27 -13.46 -17.69
CA ASP A 185 -10.34 -14.25 -18.51
C ASP A 185 -10.20 -15.68 -17.95
N THR A 186 -10.23 -16.66 -18.85
CA THR A 186 -10.04 -18.06 -18.50
C THR A 186 -8.58 -18.43 -18.32
N LYS A 187 -7.63 -17.71 -18.93
CA LYS A 187 -6.19 -18.07 -18.95
C LYS A 187 -5.63 -18.35 -17.56
N LEU A 188 -5.97 -17.54 -16.56
CA LEU A 188 -5.44 -17.72 -15.20
C LEU A 188 -6.33 -18.63 -14.34
N THR A 189 -7.65 -18.53 -14.49
CA THR A 189 -8.59 -19.36 -13.73
C THR A 189 -8.46 -20.83 -14.12
N ASP A 190 -8.14 -21.13 -15.38
CA ASP A 190 -7.92 -22.49 -15.87
C ASP A 190 -6.61 -23.08 -15.35
N VAL A 191 -5.52 -22.30 -15.28
CA VAL A 191 -4.27 -22.75 -14.63
C VAL A 191 -4.51 -23.07 -13.16
N TYR A 192 -5.27 -22.24 -12.45
CA TYR A 192 -5.61 -22.52 -11.06
C TYR A 192 -6.47 -23.77 -10.91
N LYS A 193 -7.50 -23.95 -11.74
CA LYS A 193 -8.34 -25.17 -11.76
C LYS A 193 -7.52 -26.43 -12.05
N GLU A 194 -6.62 -26.37 -13.03
CA GLU A 194 -5.73 -27.48 -13.39
C GLU A 194 -4.81 -27.85 -12.22
N LEU A 195 -4.16 -26.85 -11.60
CA LEU A 195 -3.30 -27.08 -10.45
C LEU A 195 -4.09 -27.67 -9.28
N MET A 196 -5.26 -27.13 -8.97
CA MET A 196 -6.12 -27.68 -7.91
C MET A 196 -6.54 -29.12 -8.21
N GLN A 197 -6.88 -29.44 -9.45
CA GLN A 197 -7.22 -30.79 -9.89
C GLN A 197 -6.03 -31.76 -9.74
N ASN A 198 -4.79 -31.32 -10.01
CA ASN A 198 -3.58 -32.12 -9.79
C ASN A 198 -3.38 -32.50 -8.32
N TYR A 199 -3.89 -31.69 -7.39
CA TYR A 199 -3.94 -31.98 -5.95
C TYR A 199 -5.22 -32.72 -5.53
N GLY A 200 -6.06 -33.17 -6.47
CA GLY A 200 -7.32 -33.85 -6.18
C GLY A 200 -8.40 -32.94 -5.58
N ARG A 201 -8.24 -31.61 -5.69
CA ARG A 201 -9.15 -30.62 -5.10
C ARG A 201 -10.13 -30.10 -6.14
N LYS A 202 -11.36 -29.83 -5.70
CA LYS A 202 -12.37 -29.14 -6.51
C LYS A 202 -12.25 -27.63 -6.30
N THR A 203 -12.57 -26.88 -7.35
CA THR A 203 -12.71 -25.43 -7.29
C THR A 203 -14.16 -25.04 -7.56
N ASP A 204 -14.54 -23.86 -7.12
CA ASP A 204 -15.80 -23.26 -7.51
C ASP A 204 -15.85 -23.00 -9.02
N LYS A 205 -17.07 -22.96 -9.58
CA LYS A 205 -17.26 -22.72 -11.02
C LYS A 205 -17.08 -21.25 -11.39
N ASP A 206 -17.27 -20.33 -10.45
CA ASP A 206 -17.30 -18.89 -10.70
C ASP A 206 -16.12 -18.17 -10.02
N ILE A 207 -14.91 -18.59 -10.41
CA ILE A 207 -13.68 -17.94 -9.95
C ILE A 207 -13.40 -16.77 -10.87
N LYS A 208 -13.11 -15.60 -10.30
CA LYS A 208 -12.69 -14.41 -11.03
C LYS A 208 -11.27 -14.02 -10.68
N ALA A 209 -10.55 -13.50 -11.64
CA ALA A 209 -9.28 -12.84 -11.41
C ALA A 209 -9.50 -11.37 -11.08
N VAL A 210 -8.71 -10.83 -10.16
CA VAL A 210 -8.71 -9.40 -9.85
C VAL A 210 -7.28 -8.88 -9.91
N VAL A 211 -7.07 -7.81 -10.66
CA VAL A 211 -5.82 -7.04 -10.68
C VAL A 211 -6.02 -5.76 -9.90
N ARG A 212 -5.06 -5.43 -9.04
CA ARG A 212 -5.05 -4.20 -8.26
C ARG A 212 -3.74 -3.45 -8.41
N ILE A 213 -3.79 -2.19 -8.80
CA ILE A 213 -2.63 -1.30 -8.86
C ILE A 213 -2.65 -0.37 -7.65
N THR A 214 -1.53 -0.28 -6.94
CA THR A 214 -1.33 0.68 -5.85
C THR A 214 -0.03 1.45 -6.05
N THR A 215 -0.09 2.78 -5.92
CA THR A 215 1.07 3.65 -6.09
C THR A 215 1.09 4.82 -5.10
N SER A 216 2.23 5.49 -4.97
CA SER A 216 2.44 6.61 -4.05
C SER A 216 3.53 7.59 -4.54
N ASP A 217 3.18 8.87 -4.62
CA ASP A 217 4.11 9.96 -4.92
C ASP A 217 4.70 10.60 -3.64
N VAL A 218 4.34 10.09 -2.46
CA VAL A 218 4.88 10.56 -1.17
C VAL A 218 5.88 9.59 -0.53
N GLY A 219 6.26 8.54 -1.27
CA GLY A 219 7.31 7.60 -0.89
C GLY A 219 6.88 6.57 0.17
N VAL A 220 5.58 6.28 0.30
CA VAL A 220 5.10 5.17 1.15
C VAL A 220 5.01 3.84 0.42
N SER A 221 4.82 3.86 -0.90
CA SER A 221 4.76 2.68 -1.76
C SER A 221 5.58 2.90 -3.04
N GLY A 222 5.89 1.82 -3.76
CA GLY A 222 6.23 1.87 -5.18
C GLY A 222 4.97 1.77 -6.04
N ALA A 223 5.14 1.59 -7.35
CA ALA A 223 4.07 1.12 -8.22
C ALA A 223 3.97 -0.41 -8.10
N ASN A 224 2.93 -0.87 -7.42
CA ASN A 224 2.74 -2.27 -7.09
C ASN A 224 1.53 -2.80 -7.87
N ILE A 225 1.73 -3.93 -8.54
CA ILE A 225 0.70 -4.68 -9.23
C ILE A 225 0.41 -5.91 -8.38
N PHE A 226 -0.82 -6.04 -7.89
CA PHE A 226 -1.31 -7.18 -7.11
C PHE A 226 -2.33 -7.98 -7.92
N TYR A 227 -2.42 -9.26 -7.63
CA TYR A 227 -3.39 -10.16 -8.23
C TYR A 227 -3.97 -11.07 -7.18
N SER A 228 -5.27 -11.31 -7.29
CA SER A 228 -5.99 -12.24 -6.43
C SER A 228 -7.01 -13.03 -7.24
N LEU A 229 -7.42 -14.15 -6.66
CA LEU A 229 -8.57 -14.91 -7.12
C LEU A 229 -9.72 -14.67 -6.19
N GLN A 230 -10.86 -14.30 -6.75
CA GLN A 230 -12.11 -14.17 -6.03
C GLN A 230 -12.97 -15.40 -6.32
N GLU A 231 -13.15 -16.23 -5.30
CA GLU A 231 -14.13 -17.32 -5.28
C GLU A 231 -15.42 -16.78 -4.62
N PRO A 232 -16.59 -17.41 -4.85
CA PRO A 232 -17.86 -16.96 -4.25
C PRO A 232 -17.83 -16.84 -2.73
N THR A 233 -17.00 -17.67 -2.07
CA THR A 233 -16.94 -17.77 -0.60
C THR A 233 -15.70 -17.12 0.00
N ARG A 234 -14.66 -16.82 -0.79
CA ARG A 234 -13.37 -16.34 -0.28
C ARG A 234 -12.52 -15.66 -1.36
N ASN A 235 -11.61 -14.80 -0.93
CA ASN A 235 -10.54 -14.26 -1.77
C ASN A 235 -9.24 -14.98 -1.46
N VAL A 236 -8.49 -15.37 -2.48
CA VAL A 236 -7.15 -15.96 -2.36
C VAL A 236 -6.14 -14.96 -2.92
N ILE A 237 -5.27 -14.44 -2.05
CA ILE A 237 -4.21 -13.51 -2.44
C ILE A 237 -3.08 -14.30 -3.13
N LEU A 238 -2.70 -13.90 -4.35
CA LEU A 238 -1.68 -14.60 -5.11
C LEU A 238 -0.29 -13.99 -4.84
N GLY A 239 0.29 -14.36 -3.70
CA GLY A 239 1.68 -14.01 -3.36
C GLY A 239 1.98 -12.51 -3.39
N ASN A 240 3.27 -12.16 -3.52
CA ASN A 240 3.73 -10.77 -3.46
C ASN A 240 3.47 -10.00 -4.76
N ALA A 241 3.17 -8.71 -4.63
CA ALA A 241 3.05 -7.80 -5.77
C ALA A 241 4.33 -7.72 -6.60
N LEU A 242 4.12 -7.59 -7.91
CA LEU A 242 5.16 -7.13 -8.83
C LEU A 242 5.37 -5.63 -8.61
N LYS A 243 6.61 -5.21 -8.32
CA LYS A 243 6.90 -3.88 -7.76
C LYS A 243 7.95 -3.12 -8.53
N VAL A 244 7.60 -1.91 -8.97
CA VAL A 244 8.56 -0.88 -9.35
C VAL A 244 8.78 0.05 -8.16
N THR A 245 9.97 0.00 -7.58
CA THR A 245 10.35 1.00 -6.56
C THR A 245 10.61 2.34 -7.25
N HIS A 246 10.11 3.45 -6.71
CA HIS A 246 10.47 4.82 -7.13
C HIS A 246 11.91 5.19 -6.75
N LYS A 247 12.89 4.35 -7.11
CA LYS A 247 14.32 4.51 -6.80
C LYS A 247 15.18 4.01 -7.95
N ASN A 248 16.45 4.42 -7.97
CA ASN A 248 17.47 3.92 -8.91
C ASN A 248 17.09 4.14 -10.38
N CYS A 249 16.50 5.29 -10.71
CA CYS A 249 16.05 5.64 -12.06
C CYS A 249 14.98 4.71 -12.66
N LYS A 250 14.34 3.86 -11.85
CA LYS A 250 13.20 3.07 -12.32
C LYS A 250 12.00 3.96 -12.58
N GLY A 251 11.43 3.88 -13.78
CA GLY A 251 10.47 4.85 -14.31
C GLY A 251 9.20 4.19 -14.84
N MET A 252 8.53 4.92 -15.75
CA MET A 252 7.34 4.42 -16.41
C MET A 252 7.64 3.18 -17.26
N GLU A 253 8.80 3.12 -17.91
CA GLU A 253 9.24 1.98 -18.73
C GLU A 253 9.28 0.69 -17.91
N ASP A 254 9.89 0.68 -16.72
CA ASP A 254 9.89 -0.48 -15.82
C ASP A 254 8.47 -0.90 -15.40
N PHE A 255 7.55 0.08 -15.27
CA PHE A 255 6.16 -0.21 -14.93
C PHE A 255 5.42 -0.83 -16.12
N THR A 256 5.64 -0.32 -17.32
CA THR A 256 5.10 -0.88 -18.56
C THR A 256 5.57 -2.32 -18.78
N GLU A 257 6.87 -2.60 -18.62
CA GLU A 257 7.39 -3.98 -18.69
C GLU A 257 6.73 -4.91 -17.66
N ASN A 258 6.47 -4.40 -16.45
CA ASN A 258 5.82 -5.16 -15.39
C ASN A 258 4.34 -5.44 -15.68
N ILE A 259 3.58 -4.47 -16.20
CA ILE A 259 2.17 -4.71 -16.53
C ILE A 259 2.05 -5.66 -17.73
N GLU A 260 2.95 -5.56 -18.72
CA GLU A 260 2.99 -6.45 -19.88
C GLU A 260 3.30 -7.91 -19.51
N SER A 261 4.12 -8.12 -18.47
CA SER A 261 4.52 -9.45 -17.97
C SER A 261 3.64 -9.99 -16.84
N ILE A 262 2.56 -9.28 -16.50
CA ILE A 262 1.73 -9.58 -15.32
C ILE A 262 1.25 -11.03 -15.33
N PHE A 263 0.79 -11.53 -16.48
CA PHE A 263 0.23 -12.87 -16.61
C PHE A 263 1.27 -13.96 -16.35
N ASP A 264 2.44 -13.87 -16.97
CA ASP A 264 3.51 -14.86 -16.79
C ASP A 264 4.06 -14.84 -15.37
N TYR A 265 4.21 -13.65 -14.78
CA TYR A 265 4.59 -13.50 -13.39
C TYR A 265 3.61 -14.23 -12.46
N TYR A 266 2.29 -14.00 -12.63
CA TYR A 266 1.31 -14.64 -11.75
C TYR A 266 1.15 -16.13 -11.98
N ARG A 267 1.35 -16.64 -13.21
CA ARG A 267 1.42 -18.08 -13.45
C ARG A 267 2.49 -18.74 -12.59
N GLU A 268 3.67 -18.12 -12.47
CA GLU A 268 4.76 -18.64 -11.63
C GLU A 268 4.50 -18.46 -10.13
N VAL A 269 3.95 -17.31 -9.71
CA VAL A 269 3.57 -17.08 -8.30
C VAL A 269 2.50 -18.07 -7.85
N LEU A 270 1.52 -18.37 -8.71
CA LEU A 270 0.46 -19.34 -8.44
C LEU A 270 1.03 -20.72 -8.15
N LYS A 271 2.03 -21.20 -8.90
CA LYS A 271 2.74 -22.45 -8.56
C LYS A 271 3.36 -22.40 -7.17
N GLY A 272 3.86 -21.23 -6.75
CA GLY A 272 4.33 -20.97 -5.40
C GLY A 272 3.26 -21.17 -4.33
N VAL A 273 2.07 -20.60 -4.53
CA VAL A 273 0.92 -20.79 -3.63
C VAL A 273 0.48 -22.26 -3.62
N MET A 274 0.46 -22.91 -4.79
CA MET A 274 0.03 -24.30 -4.92
C MET A 274 0.97 -25.31 -4.26
N ARG A 275 2.26 -25.00 -4.12
CA ARG A 275 3.20 -25.81 -3.31
C ARG A 275 2.80 -25.91 -1.84
N LEU A 276 1.94 -25.03 -1.33
CA LEU A 276 1.39 -25.17 0.02
C LEU A 276 0.49 -26.41 0.16
N CYS A 277 -0.03 -26.95 -0.94
CA CYS A 277 -0.77 -28.22 -0.92
C CYS A 277 0.14 -29.42 -0.60
N ASP A 278 1.44 -29.34 -0.90
CA ASP A 278 2.42 -30.40 -0.62
C ASP A 278 2.89 -30.41 0.85
N ILE A 279 2.56 -29.36 1.60
CA ILE A 279 3.00 -29.18 2.99
C ILE A 279 1.88 -29.67 3.90
N TRP A 280 2.07 -30.84 4.49
CA TRP A 280 1.16 -31.39 5.50
C TRP A 280 1.42 -30.78 6.88
N ILE A 281 0.35 -30.44 7.61
CA ILE A 281 0.39 -29.80 8.92
C ILE A 281 -0.49 -30.59 9.90
N GLU A 282 0.12 -31.10 10.97
CA GLU A 282 -0.54 -31.90 12.02
C GLU A 282 -1.31 -31.02 13.02
N HIS A 283 -0.90 -29.76 13.20
CA HIS A 283 -1.48 -28.82 14.16
C HIS A 283 -1.90 -27.49 13.50
N PRO A 284 -2.97 -27.49 12.69
CA PRO A 284 -3.31 -26.35 11.82
C PRO A 284 -3.51 -25.01 12.54
N ALA A 285 -4.22 -25.00 13.67
CA ALA A 285 -4.46 -23.79 14.44
C ALA A 285 -3.18 -23.15 14.98
N ASN A 286 -2.23 -23.98 15.43
CA ASN A 286 -0.96 -23.52 15.96
C ASN A 286 -0.06 -22.99 14.84
N ALA A 287 -0.02 -23.70 13.70
CA ALA A 287 0.68 -23.23 12.51
C ALA A 287 0.12 -21.88 12.03
N MET A 288 -1.21 -21.76 11.93
CA MET A 288 -1.88 -20.51 11.57
C MET A 288 -1.50 -19.35 12.49
N ALA A 289 -1.63 -19.55 13.81
CA ALA A 289 -1.29 -18.54 14.80
C ALA A 289 0.19 -18.14 14.72
N GLY A 290 1.09 -19.11 14.56
CA GLY A 290 2.53 -18.89 14.41
C GLY A 290 2.88 -18.04 13.18
N ILE A 291 2.31 -18.40 12.04
CA ILE A 291 2.50 -17.69 10.76
C ILE A 291 1.96 -16.26 10.85
N MET A 292 0.71 -16.08 11.31
CA MET A 292 0.11 -14.75 11.45
C MET A 292 0.89 -13.87 12.44
N LYS A 293 1.38 -14.45 13.54
CA LYS A 293 2.20 -13.72 14.51
C LYS A 293 3.52 -13.27 13.91
N GLN A 294 4.20 -14.15 13.19
CA GLN A 294 5.46 -13.84 12.51
C GLN A 294 5.26 -12.78 11.41
N ALA A 295 4.12 -12.80 10.73
CA ALA A 295 3.74 -11.81 9.73
C ALA A 295 3.25 -10.47 10.34
N GLY A 296 3.18 -10.37 11.68
CA GLY A 296 2.87 -9.13 12.38
C GLY A 296 1.39 -8.74 12.32
N PHE A 297 0.49 -9.72 12.32
CA PHE A 297 -0.94 -9.47 12.46
C PHE A 297 -1.26 -8.94 13.87
N GLY A 298 -2.29 -8.11 13.99
CA GLY A 298 -2.76 -7.63 15.29
C GLY A 298 -3.34 -8.79 16.10
N LYS A 299 -3.08 -8.83 17.41
CA LYS A 299 -3.49 -9.94 18.29
C LYS A 299 -4.98 -10.28 18.21
N LYS A 300 -5.84 -9.26 18.12
CA LYS A 300 -7.29 -9.42 18.03
C LYS A 300 -7.68 -10.15 16.74
N LEU A 301 -7.31 -9.59 15.58
CA LEU A 301 -7.58 -10.18 14.27
C LEU A 301 -7.00 -11.59 14.16
N LEU A 302 -5.78 -11.80 14.66
CA LEU A 302 -5.15 -13.11 14.68
C LEU A 302 -6.00 -14.13 15.46
N ALA A 303 -6.39 -13.81 16.69
CA ALA A 303 -7.21 -14.71 17.51
C ALA A 303 -8.55 -15.02 16.86
N GLU A 304 -9.26 -14.01 16.34
CA GLU A 304 -10.55 -14.20 15.67
C GLU A 304 -10.44 -15.06 14.40
N THR A 305 -9.40 -14.82 13.59
CA THR A 305 -9.20 -15.61 12.36
C THR A 305 -8.89 -17.07 12.69
N VAL A 306 -8.07 -17.33 13.72
CA VAL A 306 -7.73 -18.70 14.13
C VAL A 306 -8.93 -19.42 14.74
N GLU A 307 -9.72 -18.76 15.60
CA GLU A 307 -10.92 -19.39 16.17
C GLU A 307 -12.00 -19.64 15.11
N GLN A 308 -12.18 -18.73 14.16
CA GLN A 308 -13.10 -18.95 13.04
C GLN A 308 -12.65 -20.14 12.17
N PHE A 309 -11.37 -20.21 11.83
CA PHE A 309 -10.80 -21.33 11.09
C PHE A 309 -11.05 -22.66 11.81
N LYS A 310 -10.71 -22.74 13.11
CA LYS A 310 -10.96 -23.92 13.94
C LYS A 310 -12.43 -24.32 14.01
N ALA A 311 -13.33 -23.34 14.10
CA ALA A 311 -14.77 -23.62 14.14
C ALA A 311 -15.27 -24.23 12.81
N THR A 312 -14.65 -23.88 11.68
CA THR A 312 -15.02 -24.41 10.36
C THR A 312 -14.35 -25.75 10.04
N THR A 313 -13.06 -25.92 10.38
CA THR A 313 -12.26 -27.08 9.97
C THR A 313 -12.05 -28.13 11.06
N GLY A 314 -12.32 -27.79 12.33
CA GLY A 314 -11.94 -28.61 13.47
C GLY A 314 -10.43 -28.63 13.73
N ASP A 315 -9.97 -29.67 14.42
CA ASP A 315 -8.55 -29.90 14.76
C ASP A 315 -7.87 -30.93 13.83
N GLU A 316 -8.52 -31.32 12.73
CA GLU A 316 -8.00 -32.33 11.80
C GLU A 316 -6.77 -31.80 11.04
N PRO A 317 -5.71 -32.62 10.88
CA PRO A 317 -4.56 -32.27 10.04
C PRO A 317 -4.98 -31.88 8.62
N CYS A 318 -4.31 -30.88 8.07
CA CYS A 318 -4.62 -30.37 6.73
C CYS A 318 -3.37 -29.81 6.05
N SER A 319 -3.51 -29.41 4.79
CA SER A 319 -2.42 -28.77 4.06
C SER A 319 -2.20 -27.33 4.52
N ALA A 320 -0.97 -26.83 4.39
CA ALA A 320 -0.68 -25.41 4.60
C ALA A 320 -1.52 -24.51 3.67
N TYR A 321 -1.97 -25.03 2.53
CA TYR A 321 -2.86 -24.32 1.62
C TYR A 321 -4.23 -24.00 2.25
N GLU A 322 -4.84 -24.96 2.95
CA GLU A 322 -6.12 -24.75 3.64
C GLU A 322 -5.98 -23.69 4.74
N ILE A 323 -4.89 -23.76 5.50
CA ILE A 323 -4.57 -22.76 6.51
C ILE A 323 -4.35 -21.39 5.87
N TYR A 324 -3.65 -21.33 4.73
CA TYR A 324 -3.43 -20.09 3.98
C TYR A 324 -4.74 -19.47 3.48
N CYS A 325 -5.67 -20.27 2.98
CA CYS A 325 -7.02 -19.80 2.64
C CYS A 325 -7.73 -19.23 3.89
N GLY A 326 -7.62 -19.90 5.04
CA GLY A 326 -8.13 -19.38 6.31
C GLY A 326 -7.50 -18.04 6.72
N ILE A 327 -6.20 -17.86 6.49
CA ILE A 327 -5.52 -16.57 6.72
C ILE A 327 -6.08 -15.48 5.78
N CYS A 328 -6.43 -15.82 4.54
CA CYS A 328 -7.03 -14.86 3.61
C CYS A 328 -8.40 -14.36 4.08
N GLU A 329 -9.17 -15.18 4.82
CA GLU A 329 -10.45 -14.77 5.41
C GLU A 329 -10.32 -13.64 6.44
N SER A 330 -9.11 -13.41 6.98
CA SER A 330 -8.85 -12.27 7.87
C SER A 330 -9.18 -10.91 7.23
N ILE A 331 -9.19 -10.79 5.90
CA ILE A 331 -9.65 -9.58 5.20
C ILE A 331 -11.15 -9.35 5.45
N THR A 332 -11.96 -10.40 5.35
CA THR A 332 -13.40 -10.33 5.59
C THR A 332 -13.69 -9.96 7.04
N ILE A 333 -12.97 -10.56 7.99
CA ILE A 333 -13.07 -10.21 9.42
C ILE A 333 -12.70 -8.74 9.62
N ALA A 334 -11.55 -8.30 9.10
CA ALA A 334 -11.10 -6.91 9.22
C ALA A 334 -12.09 -5.90 8.62
N ARG A 335 -12.76 -6.26 7.51
CA ARG A 335 -13.85 -5.46 6.92
C ARG A 335 -15.06 -5.36 7.84
N GLN A 336 -15.48 -6.46 8.46
CA GLN A 336 -16.57 -6.45 9.45
C GLN A 336 -16.24 -5.58 10.67
N GLU A 337 -14.95 -5.52 11.05
CA GLU A 337 -14.43 -4.63 12.10
C GLU A 337 -14.29 -3.15 11.67
N LYS A 338 -14.76 -2.79 10.47
CA LYS A 338 -14.66 -1.43 9.89
C LYS A 338 -13.22 -0.94 9.70
N THR A 339 -12.29 -1.85 9.42
CA THR A 339 -10.95 -1.47 8.96
C THR A 339 -11.07 -0.69 7.66
N ASN A 340 -10.39 0.46 7.58
CA ASN A 340 -10.40 1.29 6.37
C ASN A 340 -9.59 0.65 5.24
N GLU A 341 -9.79 1.13 4.01
CA GLU A 341 -9.20 0.53 2.80
C GLU A 341 -7.67 0.43 2.88
N ARG A 342 -6.99 1.49 3.34
CA ARG A 342 -5.54 1.46 3.55
C ARG A 342 -5.09 0.35 4.50
N GLY A 343 -5.85 0.10 5.58
CA GLY A 343 -5.59 -0.99 6.51
C GLY A 343 -5.77 -2.36 5.88
N LEU A 344 -6.77 -2.52 5.00
CA LEU A 344 -7.01 -3.75 4.25
C LEU A 344 -5.90 -4.03 3.23
N LEU A 345 -5.44 -3.01 2.50
CA LEU A 345 -4.31 -3.15 1.57
C LEU A 345 -3.02 -3.58 2.27
N ALA A 346 -2.73 -2.98 3.44
CA ALA A 346 -1.59 -3.39 4.25
C ALA A 346 -1.74 -4.82 4.80
N LEU A 347 -2.97 -5.30 5.00
CA LEU A 347 -3.26 -6.67 5.40
C LEU A 347 -3.01 -7.65 4.25
N GLU A 348 -3.45 -7.33 3.03
CA GLU A 348 -3.16 -8.12 1.83
C GLU A 348 -1.65 -8.34 1.63
N GLU A 349 -0.83 -7.30 1.81
CA GLU A 349 0.63 -7.43 1.75
C GLU A 349 1.20 -8.39 2.81
N LYS A 350 0.63 -8.40 4.02
CA LYS A 350 1.04 -9.36 5.07
C LYS A 350 0.64 -10.78 4.71
N ILE A 351 -0.57 -10.97 4.18
CA ILE A 351 -1.10 -12.28 3.74
C ILE A 351 -0.23 -12.81 2.60
N ALA A 352 0.07 -11.99 1.59
CA ALA A 352 0.99 -12.33 0.51
C ALA A 352 2.33 -12.88 1.01
N GLY A 353 2.90 -12.23 2.03
CA GLY A 353 4.15 -12.65 2.66
C GLY A 353 4.10 -14.01 3.37
N CYS A 354 2.91 -14.53 3.71
CA CYS A 354 2.75 -15.82 4.38
C CYS A 354 3.07 -17.01 3.47
N VAL A 355 2.95 -16.87 2.14
CA VAL A 355 3.20 -17.97 1.17
C VAL A 355 4.61 -18.52 1.30
N SER A 356 5.59 -17.65 1.55
CA SER A 356 7.03 -18.01 1.57
C SER A 356 7.57 -18.43 2.93
N LYS A 357 6.71 -18.55 3.96
CA LYS A 357 7.14 -18.89 5.31
C LYS A 357 7.52 -20.37 5.44
N ARG A 358 8.34 -20.66 6.45
CA ARG A 358 8.73 -22.05 6.80
C ARG A 358 7.63 -22.68 7.66
N TRP A 359 6.56 -23.12 7.02
CA TRP A 359 5.34 -23.62 7.67
C TRP A 359 5.60 -24.71 8.73
N HIS A 360 6.48 -25.66 8.44
CA HIS A 360 6.82 -26.74 9.40
C HIS A 360 7.45 -26.24 10.70
N GLU A 361 8.05 -25.04 10.75
CA GLU A 361 8.58 -24.48 12.00
C GLU A 361 7.47 -24.02 12.97
N TYR A 362 6.23 -23.94 12.48
CA TYR A 362 5.05 -23.51 13.24
C TYR A 362 4.07 -24.67 13.50
N ASP A 363 4.33 -25.84 12.92
CA ASP A 363 3.55 -27.06 13.15
C ASP A 363 3.96 -27.73 14.47
N ILE A 364 3.51 -27.15 15.58
CA ILE A 364 3.92 -27.53 16.93
C ILE A 364 2.69 -27.92 17.75
N PRO A 365 2.68 -29.04 18.48
CA PRO A 365 1.56 -29.44 19.33
C PRO A 365 1.38 -28.50 20.54
N GLY A 366 0.18 -28.48 21.11
CA GLY A 366 -0.13 -27.80 22.37
C GLY A 366 -1.20 -26.73 22.23
N THR A 367 -1.41 -25.96 23.31
CA THR A 367 -2.41 -24.89 23.33
C THR A 367 -2.02 -23.74 22.39
N VAL A 368 -2.96 -23.29 21.57
CA VAL A 368 -2.81 -22.14 20.69
C VAL A 368 -2.41 -20.90 21.51
N LYS A 369 -1.35 -20.21 21.09
CA LYS A 369 -0.87 -18.97 21.72
C LYS A 369 -0.92 -17.81 20.74
N TYR A 370 -1.72 -16.82 21.06
CA TYR A 370 -1.90 -15.59 20.28
C TYR A 370 -0.77 -14.57 20.48
#